data_AF-A0AAN9TN63-F1
#
_entry.id   AF-A0AAN9TN63-F1
#
_cell.length_a   1.000
_cell.length_b   1.000
_cell.length_c   1.000
_cell.angle_alpha   90.00
_cell.angle_beta   90.00
_cell.angle_gamma   90.00
#
_symmetry.space_group_name_H-M   'P 1'
#
loop_
_entity.id
_entity.type
_entity.pdbx_description
1 polymer ?
#
loop_
_entity_poly.entity_id
_entity_poly.type
_entity_poly.pdbx_seq_one_letter_code
_entity_poly.pdbx_strand_id
1 'polypeptide(L)'
;MIDIEGQSALTRCVSREVVKEIQDPDKPIKFSTSPAGWNFKPFKYVEDIPWYKEVILWGTLFGFITYLMFYREGNDIDEELDMPLGKRYLKVQELHLLDEKAKLLNSGNSAITVDEELEKIKALRKKYKYE
;
A
#
# COMPACT_ATOMS: atom_id res chain seq x y z
N MET A 1 34.16 31.89 37.95
CA MET A 1 35.11 31.72 36.83
C MET A 1 34.53 30.59 35.99
N ILE A 2 34.06 30.94 34.80
CA ILE A 2 33.30 30.08 33.89
C ILE A 2 34.31 29.54 32.90
N ASP A 3 34.46 28.22 32.82
CA ASP A 3 35.13 27.58 31.69
C ASP A 3 34.12 26.73 30.93
N ILE A 4 33.84 27.19 29.71
CA ILE A 4 33.14 26.46 28.66
C ILE A 4 34.21 26.13 27.63
N GLU A 5 34.58 24.86 27.53
CA GLU A 5 35.16 24.25 26.33
C GLU A 5 34.35 22.98 26.09
N GLY A 6 33.72 22.76 24.94
CA GLY A 6 34.22 23.08 23.61
C GLY A 6 34.58 21.77 22.93
N GLN A 7 33.57 21.18 22.30
CA GLN A 7 33.55 20.02 21.41
C GLN A 7 34.89 19.65 20.72
N SER A 8 35.14 18.35 20.58
CA SER A 8 35.17 17.63 19.29
C SER A 8 36.23 16.53 19.22
N ALA A 9 35.84 15.47 18.51
CA ALA A 9 36.69 14.56 17.75
C ALA A 9 37.72 13.73 18.54
N LEU A 10 37.49 12.42 18.61
CA LEU A 10 38.09 11.49 17.64
C LEU A 10 37.74 10.05 18.04
N THR A 11 36.85 9.48 17.25
CA THR A 11 36.88 8.11 16.73
C THR A 11 38.03 7.25 17.29
N ARG A 12 37.72 6.39 18.26
CA ARG A 12 38.59 5.25 18.59
C ARG A 12 37.95 3.98 18.05
N CYS A 13 38.12 3.77 16.74
CA CYS A 13 38.10 2.43 16.16
C CYS A 13 39.48 1.79 16.38
N VAL A 14 39.55 0.47 16.30
CA VAL A 14 40.72 -0.43 16.52
C VAL A 14 40.86 -0.81 17.99
N SER A 15 40.54 -2.06 18.39
CA SER A 15 41.28 -3.25 17.97
C SER A 15 40.45 -4.32 17.26
N ARG A 16 40.82 -4.58 16.01
CA ARG A 16 40.50 -5.79 15.28
C ARG A 16 41.48 -6.88 15.72
N GLU A 17 41.20 -7.57 16.82
CA GLU A 17 41.79 -8.90 17.00
C GLU A 17 41.03 -9.86 16.10
N VAL A 18 41.60 -10.11 14.92
CA VAL A 18 41.22 -11.26 14.10
C VAL A 18 41.68 -12.51 14.85
N VAL A 19 40.88 -12.96 15.81
CA VAL A 19 41.00 -14.31 16.34
C VAL A 19 40.47 -15.23 15.25
N LYS A 20 41.40 -15.81 14.48
CA LYS A 20 41.10 -17.01 13.68
C LYS A 20 40.81 -18.16 14.65
N GLU A 21 39.57 -18.26 15.11
CA GLU A 21 39.07 -19.55 15.61
C GLU A 21 38.83 -20.43 14.38
N ILE A 22 39.74 -21.40 14.21
CA ILE A 22 39.56 -22.52 13.29
C ILE A 22 38.29 -23.24 13.77
N GLN A 23 37.21 -23.14 12.99
CA GLN A 23 35.97 -23.84 13.29
C GLN A 23 36.21 -25.35 13.18
N ASP A 24 36.17 -26.00 14.34
CA ASP A 24 36.18 -27.45 14.50
C ASP A 24 34.89 -28.02 13.87
N PRO A 25 34.95 -28.85 12.80
CA PRO A 25 33.77 -29.23 12.03
C PRO A 25 32.78 -30.12 12.79
N ASP A 26 33.22 -30.75 13.88
CA ASP A 26 32.39 -31.63 14.73
C ASP A 26 31.62 -30.87 15.82
N LYS A 27 31.74 -29.54 15.90
CA LYS A 27 31.00 -28.73 16.87
C LYS A 27 29.95 -27.88 16.15
N PRO A 28 28.73 -27.78 16.71
CA PRO A 28 27.70 -26.92 16.13
C PRO A 28 28.17 -25.46 16.13
N ILE A 29 27.95 -24.77 15.01
CA ILE A 29 28.24 -23.35 14.86
C ILE A 29 27.45 -22.58 15.92
N LYS A 30 28.16 -21.90 16.82
CA LYS A 30 27.53 -20.96 17.77
C LYS A 30 27.04 -19.75 16.99
N PHE A 31 25.73 -19.55 16.94
CA PHE A 31 25.16 -18.32 16.40
C PHE A 31 25.64 -17.13 17.22
N SER A 32 26.13 -16.08 16.54
CA SER A 32 26.46 -14.82 17.19
C SER A 32 25.18 -14.24 17.80
N THR A 33 25.04 -14.34 19.12
CA THR A 33 24.01 -13.61 19.86
C THR A 33 24.45 -12.15 19.94
N SER A 34 24.33 -11.43 18.83
CA SER A 34 24.39 -9.98 18.88
C SER A 34 23.33 -9.49 19.88
N PRO A 35 23.61 -8.49 20.72
CA PRO A 35 22.63 -7.89 21.61
C PRO A 35 21.64 -7.03 20.79
N ALA A 36 20.90 -7.67 19.89
CA ALA A 36 19.71 -7.11 19.27
C ALA A 36 18.49 -7.44 20.15
N GLY A 37 18.61 -7.18 21.45
CA GLY A 37 17.45 -7.13 22.33
C GLY A 37 16.72 -5.83 22.05
N TRP A 38 15.46 -5.91 21.61
CA TRP A 38 14.60 -4.74 21.53
C TRP A 38 14.43 -4.13 22.92
N ASN A 39 15.25 -3.12 23.22
CA ASN A 39 15.08 -2.27 24.39
C ASN A 39 13.90 -1.34 24.14
N PHE A 40 12.67 -1.85 24.30
CA PHE A 40 11.51 -0.98 24.47
C PHE A 40 11.68 -0.27 25.81
N LYS A 41 12.18 0.97 25.77
CA LYS A 41 12.08 1.85 26.94
C LYS A 41 10.60 1.94 27.30
N PRO A 42 10.20 1.72 28.57
CA PRO A 42 8.82 1.94 28.95
C PRO A 42 8.49 3.40 28.63
N PHE A 43 7.41 3.62 27.88
CA PHE A 43 6.89 4.96 27.66
C PHE A 43 6.65 5.57 29.04
N LYS A 44 7.43 6.60 29.40
CA LYS A 44 7.10 7.42 30.57
C LYS A 44 5.75 8.05 30.27
N TYR A 45 4.75 7.74 31.10
CA TYR A 45 3.50 8.50 31.11
C TYR A 45 3.87 9.96 31.39
N VAL A 46 3.78 10.79 30.36
CA VAL A 46 3.81 12.24 30.53
C VAL A 46 2.43 12.59 31.02
N GLU A 47 2.29 12.93 32.30
CA GLU A 47 1.00 13.24 32.93
C GLU A 47 0.37 14.54 32.39
N ASP A 48 1.16 15.36 31.70
CA ASP A 48 0.70 16.58 31.02
C ASP A 48 0.11 16.30 29.63
N ILE A 49 -0.96 15.51 29.58
CA ILE A 49 -1.77 15.39 28.36
C ILE A 49 -2.88 16.44 28.40
N PRO A 50 -2.97 17.36 27.42
CA PRO A 50 -4.05 18.33 27.38
C PRO A 50 -5.41 17.64 27.19
N TRP A 51 -6.40 18.03 28.01
CA TRP A 51 -7.76 17.48 28.01
C TRP A 51 -8.48 17.60 26.65
N TYR A 52 -8.14 18.61 25.85
CA TYR A 52 -8.73 18.82 24.53
C TYR A 52 -8.24 17.80 23.47
N LYS A 53 -7.18 17.04 23.74
CA LYS A 53 -6.62 16.05 22.80
C LYS A 53 -7.67 15.02 22.40
N GLU A 54 -8.40 14.49 23.37
CA GLU A 54 -9.44 13.49 23.11
C GLU A 54 -10.61 14.10 22.34
N VAL A 55 -11.00 15.33 22.67
CA VAL A 55 -12.08 16.05 21.97
C VAL A 55 -11.72 16.28 20.49
N ILE A 56 -10.48 16.67 20.19
CA ILE A 56 -10.01 16.85 18.81
C ILE A 56 -10.00 15.51 18.06
N LEU A 57 -9.54 14.43 18.70
CA LEU A 57 -9.53 13.09 18.11
C LEU A 57 -10.94 12.61 17.79
N TRP A 58 -11.87 12.72 18.74
CA TRP A 58 -13.27 12.38 18.52
C TRP A 58 -13.92 13.27 17.46
N GLY A 59 -13.65 14.58 17.45
CA GLY A 59 -14.19 15.51 16.47
C GLY A 59 -13.73 15.20 15.05
N THR A 60 -12.43 14.92 14.87
CA THR A 60 -11.86 14.52 13.58
C THR A 60 -12.40 13.16 13.12
N LEU A 61 -12.41 12.16 14.00
CA LEU A 61 -12.95 10.84 13.69
C LEU A 61 -14.43 10.91 13.32
N PHE A 62 -15.23 11.64 14.11
CA PHE A 62 -16.65 11.84 13.86
C PHE A 62 -16.91 12.58 12.55
N GLY A 63 -16.12 13.63 12.26
CA GLY A 63 -16.17 14.34 10.99
C GLY A 63 -15.89 13.43 9.80
N PHE A 64 -14.84 12.59 9.88
CA PHE A 64 -14.53 11.60 8.86
C PHE A 64 -15.64 10.57 8.67
N ILE A 65 -16.18 10.01 9.75
CA ILE A 65 -17.28 9.03 9.69
C ILE A 65 -18.53 9.67 9.08
N THR A 66 -18.90 10.86 9.55
CA THR A 66 -20.06 11.60 9.03
C THR A 66 -19.88 11.93 7.56
N TYR A 67 -18.68 12.35 7.16
CA TYR A 67 -18.36 12.56 5.75
C TYR A 67 -18.51 11.27 4.95
N LEU A 68 -17.90 10.16 5.39
CA LEU A 68 -17.95 8.89 4.67
C LEU A 68 -19.35 8.27 4.60
N MET A 69 -20.20 8.48 5.60
CA MET A 69 -21.53 7.88 5.67
C MET A 69 -22.61 8.73 4.97
N PHE A 70 -22.50 10.06 5.02
CA PHE A 70 -23.59 10.94 4.59
C PHE A 70 -23.23 11.90 3.46
N TYR A 71 -22.02 12.47 3.46
CA TYR A 71 -21.64 13.51 2.49
C TYR A 71 -20.82 12.96 1.31
N ARG A 72 -20.17 11.81 1.49
CA ARG A 72 -19.65 11.05 0.38
C ARG A 72 -20.87 10.60 -0.40
N GLU A 73 -21.04 11.24 -1.56
CA GLU A 73 -22.10 10.99 -2.52
C GLU A 73 -22.35 9.48 -2.69
N GLY A 74 -23.63 9.12 -2.84
CA GLY A 74 -24.16 7.76 -2.86
C GLY A 74 -23.18 6.77 -3.47
N ASN A 75 -22.91 5.73 -2.69
CA ASN A 75 -21.87 4.75 -2.91
C ASN A 75 -21.76 4.31 -4.39
N ASP A 76 -20.84 4.90 -5.14
CA ASP A 76 -20.47 4.49 -6.51
C ASP A 76 -20.24 2.97 -6.58
N ILE A 77 -19.70 2.40 -5.50
CA ILE A 77 -19.46 0.96 -5.38
C ILE A 77 -20.77 0.22 -5.19
N ASP A 78 -21.76 0.72 -4.43
CA ASP A 78 -23.08 0.07 -4.33
C ASP A 78 -23.91 0.26 -5.58
N GLU A 79 -23.96 1.45 -6.19
CA GLU A 79 -24.71 1.66 -7.44
C GLU A 79 -24.12 0.81 -8.56
N GLU A 80 -22.80 0.68 -8.61
CA GLU A 80 -22.17 -0.25 -9.51
C GLU A 80 -22.41 -1.71 -9.05
N LEU A 81 -22.45 -2.06 -7.75
CA LEU A 81 -22.68 -3.45 -7.28
C LEU A 81 -24.13 -3.92 -7.50
N ASP A 82 -25.08 -3.00 -7.44
CA ASP A 82 -26.51 -3.25 -7.71
C ASP A 82 -26.73 -3.50 -9.21
N MET A 83 -25.76 -3.11 -10.04
CA MET A 83 -25.73 -3.48 -11.44
C MET A 83 -25.57 -5.00 -11.59
N PRO A 84 -26.46 -5.69 -12.34
CA PRO A 84 -26.36 -7.14 -12.50
C PRO A 84 -25.00 -7.52 -13.08
N LEU A 85 -24.41 -8.61 -12.57
CA LEU A 85 -23.05 -9.06 -12.89
C LEU A 85 -22.81 -9.15 -14.42
N GLY A 86 -23.83 -9.54 -15.18
CA GLY A 86 -23.77 -9.60 -16.64
C GLY A 86 -23.54 -8.24 -17.31
N LYS A 87 -24.10 -7.15 -16.78
CA LYS A 87 -23.89 -5.79 -17.31
C LYS A 87 -22.48 -5.28 -17.00
N ARG A 88 -21.95 -5.56 -15.80
CA ARG A 88 -20.54 -5.28 -15.44
C ARG A 88 -19.57 -6.04 -16.36
N TYR A 89 -19.78 -7.34 -16.52
CA TYR A 89 -18.91 -8.19 -17.35
C TYR A 89 -18.81 -7.68 -18.79
N LEU A 90 -19.94 -7.34 -19.42
CA LEU A 90 -19.95 -6.83 -20.79
C LEU A 90 -19.21 -5.50 -20.93
N LYS A 91 -19.38 -4.58 -19.97
CA LYS A 91 -18.68 -3.28 -19.96
C LYS A 91 -17.17 -3.46 -19.81
N VAL A 92 -16.74 -4.33 -18.91
CA VAL A 92 -15.31 -4.63 -18.70
C VAL A 92 -14.72 -5.30 -19.94
N GLN A 93 -15.43 -6.26 -20.53
CA GLN A 93 -14.98 -6.97 -21.73
C GLN A 93 -14.82 -6.02 -22.93
N GLU A 94 -15.76 -5.08 -23.11
CA GLU A 94 -15.67 -4.05 -24.16
C GLU A 94 -14.40 -3.19 -24.00
N LEU A 95 -14.08 -2.77 -22.77
CA LEU A 95 -12.88 -1.97 -22.48
C LEU A 95 -11.59 -2.75 -22.76
N HIS A 96 -11.54 -4.03 -22.40
CA HIS A 96 -10.38 -4.89 -22.68
C HIS A 96 -10.13 -5.03 -24.18
N LEU A 97 -11.18 -5.27 -24.98
CA LEU A 97 -11.05 -5.40 -26.43
C LEU A 97 -10.65 -4.09 -27.12
N LEU A 98 -11.09 -2.95 -26.60
CA LEU A 98 -10.66 -1.64 -27.11
C LEU A 98 -9.15 -1.41 -26.86
N ASP A 99 -8.65 -1.79 -25.69
CA ASP A 99 -7.23 -1.70 -25.36
C ASP A 99 -6.39 -2.68 -26.22
N GLU A 100 -6.87 -3.91 -26.41
CA GLU A 100 -6.26 -4.87 -27.34
C GLU A 100 -6.24 -4.36 -28.77
N LYS A 101 -7.34 -3.78 -29.26
CA LYS A 101 -7.40 -3.14 -30.58
C LYS A 101 -6.35 -2.03 -30.70
N ALA A 102 -6.22 -1.16 -29.70
CA ALA A 102 -5.24 -0.10 -29.70
C ALA A 102 -3.81 -0.67 -29.77
N LYS A 103 -3.51 -1.73 -29.02
CA LYS A 103 -2.22 -2.44 -29.06
C LYS A 103 -1.95 -3.09 -30.42
N LEU A 104 -2.95 -3.68 -31.06
CA LEU A 104 -2.81 -4.30 -32.39
C LEU A 104 -2.54 -3.26 -33.47
N LEU A 105 -3.27 -2.15 -33.45
CA LEU A 105 -3.05 -1.03 -34.38
C LEU A 105 -1.64 -0.43 -34.20
N ASN A 106 -1.19 -0.25 -32.96
CA ASN A 106 0.15 0.25 -32.66
C ASN A 106 1.26 -0.73 -33.07
N SER A 107 1.00 -2.03 -33.07
CA SER A 107 1.94 -3.07 -33.54
C SER A 107 1.85 -3.35 -35.05
N GLY A 108 0.95 -2.67 -35.77
CA GLY A 108 0.76 -2.84 -37.21
C GLY A 108 0.02 -4.14 -37.60
N ASN A 109 -0.57 -4.83 -36.64
CA ASN A 109 -1.34 -6.06 -36.85
C ASN A 109 -2.80 -5.72 -37.18
N SER A 110 -3.47 -6.59 -37.95
CA SER A 110 -4.89 -6.43 -38.25
C SER A 110 -5.77 -6.75 -37.04
N ALA A 111 -6.75 -5.88 -36.76
CA ALA A 111 -7.66 -6.01 -35.63
C ALA A 111 -9.03 -6.61 -35.99
N ILE A 112 -9.11 -7.35 -37.10
CA ILE A 112 -10.39 -7.83 -37.69
C ILE A 112 -11.15 -8.73 -36.70
N THR A 113 -10.44 -9.65 -36.05
CA THR A 113 -11.03 -10.57 -35.06
C THR A 113 -11.58 -9.82 -33.84
N VAL A 114 -10.85 -8.80 -33.38
CA VAL A 114 -11.25 -7.96 -32.25
C VAL A 114 -12.47 -7.10 -32.59
N ASP A 115 -12.55 -6.60 -33.83
CA ASP A 115 -13.68 -5.83 -34.31
C ASP A 115 -14.97 -6.66 -34.38
N GLU A 116 -14.90 -7.91 -34.86
CA GLU A 116 -16.03 -8.83 -34.87
C GLU A 116 -16.56 -9.14 -33.45
N GLU A 117 -15.65 -9.32 -32.49
CA GLU A 117 -16.02 -9.56 -31.09
C GLU A 117 -16.64 -8.33 -30.43
N LEU A 118 -16.12 -7.13 -30.74
CA LEU A 118 -16.67 -5.87 -30.27
C LEU A 118 -18.10 -5.66 -30.75
N GLU A 119 -18.40 -6.02 -32.00
CA GLU A 119 -19.77 -5.97 -32.55
C GLU A 119 -20.73 -6.92 -31.84
N LYS A 120 -20.29 -8.15 -31.54
CA LYS A 120 -21.09 -9.13 -30.79
C LYS A 120 -21.46 -8.60 -29.40
N ILE A 121 -20.49 -8.00 -28.69
CA ILE A 121 -20.72 -7.43 -27.35
C ILE A 121 -21.67 -6.23 -27.41
N LYS A 122 -21.52 -5.35 -28.40
CA LYS A 122 -22.44 -4.22 -28.62
C LYS A 122 -23.86 -4.69 -28.92
N ALA A 123 -24.02 -5.75 -29.73
CA ALA A 123 -25.31 -6.35 -30.01
C ALA A 123 -25.96 -6.95 -28.75
N LEU A 124 -25.18 -7.64 -27.91
CA LEU A 124 -25.65 -8.17 -26.62
C LEU A 124 -26.08 -7.04 -25.68
N ARG A 125 -25.30 -5.96 -25.58
CA ARG A 125 -25.64 -4.79 -24.76
C ARG A 125 -26.97 -4.15 -25.16
N LYS A 126 -27.20 -4.02 -26.48
CA LYS A 126 -28.46 -3.52 -27.04
C LYS A 126 -29.63 -4.46 -26.78
N LYS A 127 -29.44 -5.78 -26.96
CA LYS A 127 -30.48 -6.80 -26.77
C LYS A 127 -31.04 -6.83 -25.35
N TYR A 128 -30.17 -6.70 -24.35
CA TYR A 128 -30.55 -6.73 -22.94
C TYR A 128 -30.89 -5.34 -22.38
N LYS A 129 -30.98 -4.31 -23.24
CA LYS A 129 -31.35 -2.95 -22.87
C LYS A 129 -30.53 -2.42 -21.69
N TYR A 130 -29.22 -2.68 -21.72
CA TYR A 130 -28.27 -2.22 -20.70
C TYR A 130 -27.78 -0.78 -20.96
N GLU A 131 -28.56 0.01 -21.69
CA GLU A 131 -28.30 1.45 -21.92
C GLU A 131 -28.47 2.25 -20.64
#